data_AF-A0A4U3F4Y9-F1
#
_entry.id   AF-A0A4U3F4Y9-F1
#
_cell.length_a   1.000
_cell.length_b   1.000
_cell.length_c   1.000
_cell.angle_alpha   90.00
_cell.angle_beta   90.00
_cell.angle_gamma   90.00
#
_symmetry.space_group_name_H-M   'P 1'
#
loop_
_entity.id
_entity.type
_entity.pdbx_description
1 polymer ?
#
loop_
_entity_poly.entity_id
_entity_poly.type
_entity_poly.pdbx_seq_one_letter_code
_entity_poly.pdbx_strand_id
1 'polypeptide(L)'
;MTTKTIRLLMPQWQGGNNPNYSFGAELLAWLAPNNDQPLIHVPVRPYEGIPLQNEHGMYGRTQLLQQLEAAEHLIQAHQPDRIIMFGGDCLVEQAPFAYLNEKYDGELGLIWIDAHSDLVRYTGYDNGHTLPLGNLLGEGDQEFAKHVKVPLKPENVFIAGLAVATEEENKFIAEAFEAQGITVVEHDTEMIERLGIRTAGTAELANSLDSIKTWIQERNIKHLAVHLDLDVLDPQAFRSLLFAKPYEPYLVSPSGTMQFPQLLHLLKELSEETEVVGLGITEHTPWDAINLKNLLAEIPILNT
;
A
#
# COMPACT_ATOMS: atom_id res chain seq x y z
N MET A 1 -30.66 -5.61 -2.82
CA MET A 1 -30.17 -4.44 -3.60
C MET A 1 -28.94 -4.89 -4.37
N THR A 2 -28.64 -4.32 -5.53
CA THR A 2 -27.43 -4.64 -6.28
C THR A 2 -26.21 -3.99 -5.60
N THR A 3 -25.19 -4.79 -5.28
CA THR A 3 -23.94 -4.31 -4.68
C THR A 3 -23.26 -3.28 -5.59
N LYS A 4 -22.97 -2.09 -5.06
CA LYS A 4 -22.32 -1.01 -5.80
C LYS A 4 -20.80 -1.08 -5.65
N THR A 5 -20.09 -1.42 -6.71
CA THR A 5 -18.61 -1.36 -6.75
C THR A 5 -18.15 -0.14 -7.53
N ILE A 6 -17.16 0.57 -7.01
CA ILE A 6 -16.41 1.59 -7.75
C ILE A 6 -14.95 1.19 -7.90
N ARG A 7 -14.31 1.69 -8.95
CA ARG A 7 -12.86 1.65 -9.14
C ARG A 7 -12.31 3.05 -8.94
N LEU A 8 -11.25 3.18 -8.15
CA LEU A 8 -10.52 4.42 -7.93
C LEU A 8 -9.16 4.31 -8.60
N LEU A 9 -8.78 5.31 -9.38
CA LEU A 9 -7.40 5.50 -9.83
C LEU A 9 -6.84 6.70 -9.08
N MET A 10 -5.83 6.46 -8.25
CA MET A 10 -5.17 7.49 -7.46
C MET A 10 -3.66 7.42 -7.71
N PRO A 11 -3.15 8.12 -8.74
CA PRO A 11 -1.76 8.06 -9.15
C PRO A 11 -0.83 8.89 -8.22
N GLN A 12 -1.05 8.77 -6.90
CA GLN A 12 -0.26 9.43 -5.87
C GLN A 12 1.18 8.93 -5.91
N TRP A 13 2.13 9.85 -5.86
CA TRP A 13 3.55 9.53 -5.90
C TRP A 13 4.34 10.18 -4.77
N GLN A 14 3.70 11.10 -4.06
CA GLN A 14 4.30 11.93 -3.03
C GLN A 14 4.55 11.15 -1.74
N GLY A 15 3.73 10.13 -1.44
CA GLY A 15 3.83 9.35 -0.21
C GLY A 15 5.13 8.55 -0.17
N GLY A 16 5.52 7.96 -1.31
CA GLY A 16 6.83 7.32 -1.47
C GLY A 16 7.91 8.24 -2.06
N ASN A 17 7.62 9.54 -2.24
CA ASN A 17 8.51 10.54 -2.86
C ASN A 17 9.18 10.05 -4.18
N ASN A 18 8.40 9.37 -5.02
CA ASN A 18 8.90 8.76 -6.25
C ASN A 18 7.87 8.96 -7.39
N PRO A 19 8.12 9.92 -8.30
CA PRO A 19 7.21 10.26 -9.39
C PRO A 19 6.76 9.09 -10.28
N ASN A 20 7.50 7.98 -10.29
CA ASN A 20 7.21 6.82 -11.12
C ASN A 20 5.95 6.06 -10.70
N TYR A 21 5.52 6.17 -9.44
CA TYR A 21 4.27 5.55 -8.97
C TYR A 21 3.05 6.04 -9.73
N SER A 22 3.05 7.30 -10.18
CA SER A 22 1.95 7.86 -10.97
C SER A 22 1.68 7.04 -12.25
N PHE A 23 2.73 6.67 -12.98
CA PHE A 23 2.59 5.85 -14.18
C PHE A 23 2.31 4.37 -13.85
N GLY A 24 2.85 3.88 -12.73
CA GLY A 24 2.52 2.56 -12.21
C GLY A 24 1.03 2.36 -11.98
N ALA A 25 0.38 3.31 -11.31
CA ALA A 25 -1.06 3.32 -11.05
C ALA A 25 -1.89 3.34 -12.35
N GLU A 26 -1.52 4.20 -13.30
CA GLU A 26 -2.16 4.26 -14.63
C GLU A 26 -2.05 2.91 -15.36
N LEU A 27 -0.87 2.28 -15.30
CA LEU A 27 -0.65 0.98 -15.93
C LEU A 27 -1.45 -0.13 -15.25
N LEU A 28 -1.58 -0.12 -13.92
CA LEU A 28 -2.47 -1.05 -13.19
C LEU A 28 -3.92 -0.92 -13.67
N ALA A 29 -4.43 0.31 -13.74
CA ALA A 29 -5.79 0.56 -14.20
C ALA A 29 -6.01 0.10 -15.66
N TRP A 30 -4.99 0.27 -16.53
CA TRP A 30 -5.03 -0.20 -17.91
C TRP A 30 -4.97 -1.72 -18.04
N LEU A 31 -4.18 -2.40 -17.21
CA LEU A 31 -4.07 -3.87 -17.19
C LEU A 31 -5.31 -4.56 -16.61
N ALA A 32 -6.04 -3.87 -15.73
CA ALA A 32 -7.20 -4.43 -15.05
C ALA A 32 -8.30 -4.83 -16.06
N PRO A 33 -9.04 -5.94 -15.82
CA PRO A 33 -10.11 -6.36 -16.70
C PRO A 33 -11.17 -5.27 -16.89
N ASN A 34 -11.61 -5.04 -18.12
CA ASN A 34 -12.72 -4.13 -18.40
C ASN A 34 -14.04 -4.70 -17.86
N ASN A 35 -14.84 -3.85 -17.23
CA ASN A 35 -16.23 -4.12 -16.86
C ASN A 35 -17.02 -2.81 -16.72
N ASP A 36 -18.30 -2.91 -16.32
CA ASP A 36 -19.20 -1.76 -16.21
C ASP A 36 -19.06 -0.97 -14.88
N GLN A 37 -18.07 -1.27 -14.05
CA GLN A 37 -17.84 -0.52 -12.81
C GLN A 37 -17.27 0.87 -13.14
N PRO A 38 -17.78 1.95 -12.53
CA PRO A 38 -17.27 3.29 -12.77
C PRO A 38 -15.81 3.41 -12.31
N LEU A 39 -14.95 3.95 -13.17
CA LEU A 39 -13.58 4.34 -12.85
C LEU A 39 -13.53 5.84 -12.53
N ILE A 40 -13.27 6.17 -11.27
CA ILE A 40 -13.19 7.53 -10.76
C ILE A 40 -11.72 7.88 -10.57
N HIS A 41 -11.34 9.06 -11.05
CA HIS A 41 -9.97 9.54 -10.97
C HIS A 41 -9.85 10.49 -9.78
N VAL A 42 -8.97 10.16 -8.83
CA VAL A 42 -8.60 11.07 -7.74
C VAL A 42 -7.58 12.07 -8.30
N PRO A 43 -7.80 13.39 -8.15
CA PRO A 43 -6.88 14.38 -8.69
C PRO A 43 -5.55 14.35 -7.91
N VAL A 44 -4.47 14.09 -8.64
CA VAL A 44 -3.10 14.14 -8.13
C VAL A 44 -2.30 15.11 -8.99
N ARG A 45 -1.48 15.95 -8.37
CA ARG A 45 -0.61 16.86 -9.12
C ARG A 45 0.49 16.06 -9.81
N PRO A 46 0.73 16.25 -11.12
CA PRO A 46 1.84 15.60 -11.81
C PRO A 46 3.17 16.12 -11.27
N TYR A 47 4.24 15.34 -11.47
CA TYR A 47 5.58 15.79 -11.17
C TYR A 47 6.08 16.77 -12.25
N GLU A 48 6.40 17.99 -11.84
CA GLU A 48 6.87 19.07 -12.73
C GLU A 48 8.39 19.30 -12.65
N GLY A 49 9.15 18.32 -12.15
CA GLY A 49 10.60 18.47 -11.96
C GLY A 49 11.00 19.23 -10.68
N ILE A 50 10.03 19.56 -9.82
CA ILE A 50 10.25 20.30 -8.57
C ILE A 50 10.25 19.30 -7.39
N PRO A 51 11.35 19.19 -6.62
CA PRO A 51 11.39 18.33 -5.44
C PRO A 51 10.34 18.71 -4.40
N LEU A 52 9.76 17.69 -3.73
CA LEU A 52 8.86 17.91 -2.61
C LEU A 52 9.62 18.60 -1.45
N GLN A 53 8.90 19.47 -0.75
CA GLN A 53 9.40 20.04 0.50
C GLN A 53 9.04 19.13 1.66
N ASN A 54 9.93 19.03 2.64
CA ASN A 54 9.62 18.40 3.91
C ASN A 54 8.81 19.39 4.76
N GLU A 55 7.57 19.01 5.06
CA GLU A 55 6.60 19.82 5.77
C GLU A 55 6.28 19.11 7.09
N HIS A 56 6.83 19.60 8.20
CA HIS A 56 6.64 19.01 9.53
C HIS A 56 7.06 17.53 9.64
N GLY A 57 8.10 17.15 8.90
CA GLY A 57 8.63 15.79 8.92
C GLY A 57 7.88 14.82 8.01
N MET A 58 7.31 15.34 6.91
CA MET A 58 6.75 14.53 5.83
C MET A 58 6.92 15.26 4.51
N TYR A 59 7.46 14.60 3.48
CA TYR A 59 7.56 15.19 2.16
C TYR A 59 6.18 15.37 1.51
N GLY A 60 5.91 16.58 1.02
CA GLY A 60 4.68 16.88 0.30
C GLY A 60 3.41 16.80 1.15
N ARG A 61 3.52 16.95 2.48
CA ARG A 61 2.41 16.80 3.44
C ARG A 61 1.13 17.51 3.02
N THR A 62 1.20 18.77 2.63
CA THR A 62 0.02 19.53 2.19
C THR A 62 -0.63 18.88 0.96
N GLN A 63 0.15 18.38 0.01
CA GLN A 63 -0.40 17.71 -1.18
C GLN A 63 -1.04 16.37 -0.82
N LEU A 64 -0.47 15.63 0.12
CA LEU A 64 -1.00 14.34 0.59
C LEU A 64 -2.34 14.51 1.31
N LEU A 65 -2.46 15.50 2.21
CA LEU A 65 -3.72 15.80 2.88
C LEU A 65 -4.81 16.24 1.89
N GLN A 66 -4.47 17.08 0.90
CA GLN A 66 -5.40 17.49 -0.16
C GLN A 66 -5.90 16.30 -0.99
N GLN A 67 -5.03 15.33 -1.27
CA GLN A 67 -5.37 14.13 -2.03
C GLN A 67 -6.24 13.17 -1.20
N LEU A 68 -5.94 13.01 0.09
CA LEU A 68 -6.76 12.26 1.03
C LEU A 68 -8.19 12.83 1.10
N GLU A 69 -8.33 14.14 1.30
CA GLU A 69 -9.63 14.84 1.32
C GLU A 69 -10.39 14.70 0.00
N ALA A 70 -9.69 14.76 -1.14
CA ALA A 70 -10.30 14.58 -2.45
C ALA A 70 -10.83 13.15 -2.64
N ALA A 71 -10.06 12.14 -2.23
CA ALA A 71 -10.48 10.73 -2.26
C ALA A 71 -11.72 10.51 -1.37
N GLU A 72 -11.71 11.03 -0.14
CA GLU A 72 -12.86 10.98 0.78
C GLU A 72 -14.11 11.59 0.15
N HIS A 73 -13.99 12.79 -0.42
CA HIS A 73 -15.12 13.47 -1.06
C HIS A 73 -15.71 12.65 -2.19
N LEU A 74 -14.86 12.09 -3.06
CA LEU A 74 -15.28 11.27 -4.19
C LEU A 74 -15.94 9.97 -3.72
N ILE A 75 -15.40 9.30 -2.70
CA ILE A 75 -15.97 8.09 -2.13
C ILE A 75 -17.34 8.38 -1.51
N GLN A 76 -17.46 9.44 -0.70
CA GLN A 76 -18.71 9.84 -0.06
C GLN A 76 -19.79 10.23 -1.08
N ALA A 77 -19.43 10.87 -2.20
CA ALA A 77 -20.37 11.18 -3.27
C ALA A 77 -20.94 9.91 -3.96
N HIS A 78 -20.17 8.83 -3.99
CA HIS A 78 -20.59 7.58 -4.62
C HIS A 78 -21.24 6.60 -3.63
N GLN A 79 -20.93 6.66 -2.34
CA GLN A 79 -21.43 5.72 -1.32
C GLN A 79 -21.31 4.24 -1.75
N PRO A 80 -20.13 3.76 -2.18
CA PRO A 80 -19.97 2.40 -2.68
C PRO A 80 -20.17 1.34 -1.59
N ASP A 81 -20.52 0.12 -1.98
CA ASP A 81 -20.40 -1.06 -1.14
C ASP A 81 -19.01 -1.70 -1.24
N ARG A 82 -18.38 -1.62 -2.41
CA ARG A 82 -17.02 -2.14 -2.64
C ARG A 82 -16.13 -1.13 -3.34
N ILE A 83 -14.85 -1.12 -2.99
CA ILE A 83 -13.85 -0.24 -3.60
C ILE A 83 -12.69 -1.08 -4.13
N ILE A 84 -12.33 -0.85 -5.39
CA ILE A 84 -11.09 -1.34 -5.99
C ILE A 84 -10.19 -0.13 -6.21
N MET A 85 -8.99 -0.11 -5.65
CA MET A 85 -8.02 0.98 -5.75
C MET A 85 -6.84 0.57 -6.64
N PHE A 86 -6.61 1.33 -7.71
CA PHE A 86 -5.37 1.32 -8.47
C PHE A 86 -4.51 2.47 -7.96
N GLY A 87 -3.62 2.13 -7.04
CA GLY A 87 -2.81 3.06 -6.29
C GLY A 87 -1.49 3.36 -6.96
N GLY A 88 -0.91 4.50 -6.57
CA GLY A 88 0.53 4.69 -6.58
C GLY A 88 1.10 4.12 -5.28
N ASP A 89 1.57 4.97 -4.37
CA ASP A 89 2.10 4.52 -3.06
C ASP A 89 1.03 4.02 -2.05
N CYS A 90 1.45 3.33 -0.98
CA CYS A 90 0.55 2.70 0.01
C CYS A 90 -0.46 3.64 0.69
N LEU A 91 -0.15 4.94 0.80
CA LEU A 91 -0.99 5.89 1.53
C LEU A 91 -2.35 6.16 0.87
N VAL A 92 -2.49 5.85 -0.42
CA VAL A 92 -3.75 6.00 -1.19
C VAL A 92 -4.93 5.22 -0.59
N GLU A 93 -4.65 4.18 0.18
CA GLU A 93 -5.69 3.28 0.71
C GLU A 93 -6.28 3.74 2.04
N GLN A 94 -5.72 4.78 2.66
CA GLN A 94 -6.25 5.29 3.93
C GLN A 94 -7.71 5.73 3.82
N ALA A 95 -8.06 6.58 2.84
CA ALA A 95 -9.44 7.02 2.63
C ALA A 95 -10.42 5.86 2.34
N PRO A 96 -10.17 4.96 1.36
CA PRO A 96 -11.11 3.88 1.08
C PRO A 96 -11.27 2.89 2.23
N PHE A 97 -10.22 2.56 2.97
CA PHE A 97 -10.35 1.62 4.10
C PHE A 97 -10.97 2.26 5.33
N ALA A 98 -10.69 3.55 5.62
CA ALA A 98 -11.42 4.28 6.65
C ALA A 98 -12.93 4.34 6.34
N TYR A 99 -13.29 4.60 5.08
CA TYR A 99 -14.68 4.58 4.62
C TYR A 99 -15.33 3.20 4.78
N LEU A 100 -14.66 2.14 4.32
CA LEU A 100 -15.21 0.78 4.40
C LEU A 100 -15.36 0.35 5.87
N ASN A 101 -14.42 0.71 6.74
CA ASN A 101 -14.53 0.41 8.16
C ASN A 101 -15.73 1.10 8.80
N GLU A 102 -15.95 2.39 8.51
CA GLU A 102 -17.14 3.12 8.95
C GLU A 102 -18.43 2.49 8.40
N LYS A 103 -18.44 2.12 7.11
CA LYS A 103 -19.59 1.49 6.45
C LYS A 103 -19.97 0.14 7.07
N TYR A 104 -18.99 -0.62 7.51
CA TYR A 104 -19.15 -1.94 8.10
C TYR A 104 -19.04 -1.89 9.64
N ASP A 105 -19.51 -0.80 10.24
CA ASP A 105 -19.74 -0.62 11.68
C ASP A 105 -18.48 -0.84 12.56
N GLY A 106 -17.28 -0.62 12.02
CA GLY A 106 -16.02 -0.86 12.72
C GLY A 106 -15.62 -2.33 12.83
N GLU A 107 -16.28 -3.22 12.07
CA GLU A 107 -16.05 -4.68 12.05
C GLU A 107 -15.36 -5.17 10.77
N LEU A 108 -14.77 -4.25 9.99
CA LEU A 108 -14.00 -4.61 8.81
C LEU A 108 -12.75 -5.38 9.22
N GLY A 109 -12.52 -6.54 8.61
CA GLY A 109 -11.21 -7.18 8.62
C GLY A 109 -10.30 -6.50 7.60
N LEU A 110 -9.04 -6.26 7.96
CA LEU A 110 -8.01 -5.81 7.03
C LEU A 110 -6.88 -6.83 7.00
N ILE A 111 -6.57 -7.35 5.81
CA ILE A 111 -5.32 -8.08 5.59
C ILE A 111 -4.35 -7.18 4.82
N TRP A 112 -3.19 -6.94 5.43
CA TRP A 112 -2.09 -6.13 4.90
C TRP A 112 -1.06 -7.06 4.25
N ILE A 113 -1.16 -7.24 2.93
CA ILE A 113 -0.25 -8.12 2.18
C ILE A 113 0.92 -7.28 1.67
N ASP A 114 2.05 -7.37 2.36
CA ASP A 114 3.16 -6.42 2.24
C ASP A 114 4.46 -7.04 2.79
N ALA A 115 5.62 -6.66 2.24
CA ALA A 115 6.92 -6.96 2.84
C ALA A 115 7.20 -6.11 4.10
N HIS A 116 6.54 -4.96 4.23
CA HIS A 116 6.69 -3.97 5.29
C HIS A 116 5.40 -3.85 6.10
N SER A 117 5.48 -3.13 7.23
CA SER A 117 4.35 -3.02 8.16
C SER A 117 3.46 -1.81 7.84
N ASP A 118 4.06 -0.70 7.41
CA ASP A 118 3.42 0.61 7.30
C ASP A 118 2.75 1.13 8.59
N LEU A 119 3.25 0.70 9.76
CA LEU A 119 2.75 1.09 11.09
C LEU A 119 3.44 2.32 11.69
N VAL A 120 4.77 2.37 11.60
CA VAL A 120 5.59 3.29 12.40
C VAL A 120 6.26 4.37 11.56
N ARG A 121 6.57 5.49 12.23
CA ARG A 121 7.36 6.55 11.64
C ARG A 121 8.84 6.35 11.92
N TYR A 122 9.64 6.45 10.87
CA TYR A 122 11.09 6.55 10.94
C TYR A 122 11.53 8.02 10.84
N THR A 123 12.11 8.58 11.91
CA THR A 123 12.54 9.99 11.89
C THR A 123 13.66 10.16 10.88
N GLY A 124 13.52 11.08 9.92
CA GLY A 124 14.50 11.27 8.84
C GLY A 124 14.20 10.47 7.57
N TYR A 125 13.36 9.43 7.66
CA TYR A 125 12.73 8.78 6.51
C TYR A 125 11.27 9.24 6.44
N ASP A 126 11.12 10.52 6.06
CA ASP A 126 9.88 11.29 6.15
C ASP A 126 8.95 11.07 4.92
N ASN A 127 8.87 9.82 4.45
CA ASN A 127 7.97 9.40 3.37
C ASN A 127 6.62 8.97 3.98
N GLY A 128 5.52 9.52 3.47
CA GLY A 128 4.18 9.25 4.01
C GLY A 128 3.65 7.82 3.79
N HIS A 129 4.25 7.06 2.87
CA HIS A 129 3.80 5.71 2.55
C HIS A 129 4.04 4.69 3.66
N THR A 130 4.88 4.97 4.66
CA THR A 130 5.16 4.02 5.77
C THR A 130 4.17 4.11 6.94
N LEU A 131 3.10 4.89 6.80
CA LEU A 131 2.15 5.20 7.88
C LEU A 131 0.67 4.86 7.67
N PRO A 132 0.16 4.42 6.49
CA PRO A 132 -1.27 4.24 6.32
C PRO A 132 -1.90 3.25 7.31
N LEU A 133 -1.25 2.13 7.62
CA LEU A 133 -1.79 1.17 8.59
C LEU A 133 -1.78 1.76 10.01
N GLY A 134 -0.69 2.45 10.40
CA GLY A 134 -0.63 3.20 11.65
C GLY A 134 -1.75 4.26 11.77
N ASN A 135 -2.01 5.01 10.69
CA ASN A 135 -3.08 6.01 10.64
C ASN A 135 -4.46 5.37 10.81
N LEU A 136 -4.71 4.25 10.14
CA LEU A 136 -5.98 3.50 10.23
C LEU A 136 -6.23 2.92 11.63
N LEU A 137 -5.17 2.61 12.39
CA LEU A 137 -5.23 2.15 13.78
C LEU A 137 -5.31 3.30 14.80
N GLY A 138 -5.11 4.54 14.35
CA GLY A 138 -5.06 5.72 15.22
C GLY A 138 -3.73 5.93 15.95
N GLU A 139 -2.67 5.23 15.53
CA GLU A 139 -1.33 5.26 16.13
C GLU A 139 -0.32 6.08 15.30
N GLY A 140 -0.66 6.39 14.04
CA GLY A 140 0.20 7.10 13.10
C GLY A 140 0.22 8.63 13.26
N ASP A 141 0.37 9.33 12.14
CA ASP A 141 0.45 10.78 12.13
C ASP A 141 -0.90 11.43 12.52
N GLN A 142 -0.88 12.33 13.49
CA GLN A 142 -2.11 12.92 14.05
C GLN A 142 -2.96 13.71 13.06
N GLU A 143 -2.40 14.31 12.02
CA GLU A 143 -3.22 15.02 11.03
C GLU A 143 -3.89 14.05 10.07
N PHE A 144 -3.20 12.98 9.67
CA PHE A 144 -3.78 11.92 8.85
C PHE A 144 -4.78 11.09 9.65
N ALA A 145 -4.47 10.70 10.88
CA ALA A 145 -5.36 9.89 11.72
C ALA A 145 -6.70 10.58 12.04
N LYS A 146 -6.78 11.92 12.02
CA LYS A 146 -8.06 12.67 12.17
C LYS A 146 -9.09 12.36 11.08
N HIS A 147 -8.64 11.88 9.94
CA HIS A 147 -9.50 11.47 8.82
C HIS A 147 -10.10 10.07 9.03
N VAL A 148 -9.63 9.33 10.03
CA VAL A 148 -10.12 7.99 10.37
C VAL A 148 -11.13 8.12 11.51
N LYS A 149 -12.42 8.31 11.17
CA LYS A 149 -13.48 8.50 12.16
C LYS A 149 -13.67 7.32 13.11
N VAL A 150 -13.54 6.12 12.57
CA VAL A 150 -13.63 4.85 13.31
C VAL A 150 -12.31 4.11 13.05
N PRO A 151 -11.36 4.16 13.98
CA PRO A 151 -10.11 3.40 13.87
C PRO A 151 -10.39 1.90 13.72
N LEU A 152 -9.50 1.21 13.02
CA LEU A 152 -9.50 -0.25 12.97
C LEU A 152 -9.24 -0.80 14.37
N LYS A 153 -9.88 -1.94 14.66
CA LYS A 153 -9.54 -2.74 15.83
C LYS A 153 -8.26 -3.52 15.50
N PRO A 154 -7.19 -3.44 16.32
CA PRO A 154 -5.96 -4.18 16.06
C PRO A 154 -6.19 -5.67 15.84
N GLU A 155 -7.14 -6.28 16.56
CA GLU A 155 -7.47 -7.68 16.44
C GLU A 155 -8.14 -8.08 15.11
N ASN A 156 -8.65 -7.09 14.36
CA ASN A 156 -9.22 -7.23 13.01
C ASN A 156 -8.19 -6.89 11.93
N VAL A 157 -6.90 -6.80 12.26
CA VAL A 157 -5.79 -6.64 11.31
C VAL A 157 -4.95 -7.90 11.28
N PHE A 158 -4.54 -8.30 10.08
CA PHE A 158 -3.56 -9.35 9.84
C PHE A 158 -2.50 -8.84 8.87
N ILE A 159 -1.20 -9.01 9.18
CA ILE A 159 -0.11 -8.65 8.25
C ILE A 159 0.46 -9.93 7.64
N ALA A 160 0.49 -10.00 6.32
CA ALA A 160 0.87 -11.19 5.56
C ALA A 160 2.03 -10.86 4.62
N GLY A 161 3.13 -11.60 4.72
CA GLY A 161 4.27 -11.46 3.81
C GLY A 161 5.45 -10.67 4.37
N LEU A 162 5.38 -10.17 5.62
CA LEU A 162 6.45 -9.42 6.28
C LEU A 162 7.82 -10.06 6.01
N ALA A 163 8.72 -9.25 5.44
CA ALA A 163 10.06 -9.66 5.12
C ALA A 163 10.92 -9.65 6.40
N VAL A 164 11.73 -10.70 6.55
CA VAL A 164 12.69 -10.81 7.65
C VAL A 164 14.08 -10.66 7.06
N ALA A 165 14.72 -9.53 7.35
CA ALA A 165 16.09 -9.28 6.93
C ALA A 165 17.05 -10.29 7.58
N THR A 166 18.03 -10.76 6.80
CA THR A 166 19.18 -11.51 7.30
C THR A 166 20.07 -10.64 8.20
N GLU A 167 20.98 -11.25 8.95
CA GLU A 167 21.96 -10.51 9.77
C GLU A 167 22.82 -9.55 8.93
N GLU A 168 23.18 -9.95 7.71
CA GLU A 168 23.99 -9.15 6.78
C GLU A 168 23.19 -7.96 6.25
N GLU A 169 21.92 -8.17 5.86
CA GLU A 169 21.03 -7.09 5.42
C GLU A 169 20.73 -6.12 6.55
N ASN A 170 20.45 -6.60 7.77
CA ASN A 170 20.23 -5.74 8.94
C ASN A 170 21.42 -4.82 9.20
N LYS A 171 22.65 -5.35 9.08
CA LYS A 171 23.86 -4.54 9.24
C LYS A 171 23.94 -3.45 8.17
N PHE A 172 23.68 -3.81 6.91
CA PHE A 172 23.71 -2.84 5.81
C PHE A 172 22.63 -1.77 5.95
N ILE A 173 21.40 -2.15 6.29
CA ILE A 173 20.28 -1.24 6.54
C ILE A 173 20.63 -0.27 7.67
N ALA A 174 21.21 -0.77 8.77
CA ALA A 174 21.64 0.08 9.88
C ALA A 174 22.73 1.09 9.45
N GLU A 175 23.72 0.68 8.66
CA GLU A 175 24.75 1.58 8.10
C GLU A 175 24.12 2.62 7.16
N ALA A 176 23.15 2.23 6.33
CA ALA A 176 22.44 3.14 5.44
C ALA A 176 21.57 4.14 6.21
N PHE A 177 20.90 3.71 7.27
CA PHE A 177 20.10 4.56 8.15
C PHE A 177 20.99 5.59 8.83
N GLU A 178 22.13 5.18 9.38
CA GLU A 178 23.10 6.09 9.99
C GLU A 178 23.60 7.13 8.96
N ALA A 179 23.95 6.69 7.75
CA ALA A 179 24.43 7.58 6.68
C ALA A 179 23.37 8.61 6.23
N GLN A 180 22.09 8.26 6.33
CA GLN A 180 20.96 9.14 5.96
C GLN A 180 20.39 9.92 7.15
N GLY A 181 20.90 9.71 8.36
CA GLY A 181 20.37 10.33 9.58
C GLY A 181 18.99 9.82 9.97
N ILE A 182 18.63 8.60 9.56
CA ILE A 182 17.36 7.95 9.88
C ILE A 182 17.47 7.36 11.29
N THR A 183 16.47 7.65 12.13
CA THR A 183 16.38 7.14 13.51
C THR A 183 15.08 6.37 13.71
N VAL A 184 15.22 5.13 14.19
CA VAL A 184 14.10 4.30 14.65
C VAL A 184 13.83 4.64 16.10
N VAL A 185 12.62 5.15 16.40
CA VAL A 185 12.20 5.49 17.76
C VAL A 185 11.36 4.39 18.38
N GLU A 186 10.51 3.76 17.57
CA GLU A 186 9.69 2.59 17.91
C GLU A 186 9.87 1.58 16.77
N HIS A 187 10.11 0.32 17.10
CA HIS A 187 10.29 -0.74 16.11
C HIS A 187 8.94 -1.35 15.71
N ASP A 188 8.78 -1.73 14.44
CA ASP A 188 7.58 -2.43 13.94
C ASP A 188 7.20 -3.63 14.80
N THR A 189 8.18 -4.48 15.17
CA THR A 189 7.94 -5.66 16.02
C THR A 189 7.35 -5.27 17.38
N GLU A 190 7.85 -4.20 18.00
CA GLU A 190 7.36 -3.74 19.32
C GLU A 190 5.91 -3.25 19.20
N MET A 191 5.57 -2.51 18.14
CA MET A 191 4.22 -2.02 17.91
C MET A 191 3.25 -3.15 17.55
N ILE A 192 3.66 -4.11 16.72
CA ILE A 192 2.88 -5.30 16.37
C ILE A 192 2.56 -6.12 17.63
N GLU A 193 3.56 -6.37 18.49
CA GLU A 193 3.38 -7.09 19.75
C GLU A 193 2.46 -6.33 20.72
N ARG A 194 2.66 -5.01 20.86
CA ARG A 194 1.85 -4.13 21.73
C ARG A 194 0.37 -4.15 21.33
N LEU A 195 0.11 -4.11 20.02
CA LEU A 195 -1.24 -4.09 19.45
C LEU A 195 -1.85 -5.49 19.33
N GLY A 196 -1.05 -6.55 19.46
CA GLY A 196 -1.50 -7.94 19.32
C GLY A 196 -1.93 -8.28 17.89
N ILE A 197 -1.34 -7.62 16.89
CA ILE A 197 -1.63 -7.86 15.47
C ILE A 197 -1.04 -9.21 15.07
N ARG A 198 -1.84 -10.03 14.37
CA ARG A 198 -1.37 -11.33 13.87
C ARG A 198 -0.56 -11.14 12.61
N THR A 199 0.50 -11.91 12.47
CA THR A 199 1.40 -11.86 11.32
C THR A 199 1.70 -13.27 10.80
N ALA A 200 1.92 -13.39 9.50
CA ALA A 200 2.51 -14.60 8.90
C ALA A 200 3.47 -14.21 7.78
N GLY A 201 4.69 -14.75 7.81
CA GLY A 201 5.68 -14.51 6.76
C GLY A 201 5.40 -15.35 5.51
N THR A 202 6.02 -14.98 4.38
CA THR A 202 5.85 -15.68 3.10
C THR A 202 6.08 -17.18 3.18
N ALA A 203 7.12 -17.64 3.90
CA ALA A 203 7.45 -19.05 4.04
C ALA A 203 6.39 -19.83 4.83
N GLU A 204 5.77 -19.20 5.84
CA GLU A 204 4.65 -19.80 6.57
C GLU A 204 3.43 -19.96 5.64
N LEU A 205 3.07 -18.87 4.95
CA LEU A 205 1.93 -18.82 4.03
C LEU A 205 2.08 -19.75 2.81
N ALA A 206 3.31 -20.13 2.46
CA ALA A 206 3.56 -21.11 1.40
C ALA A 206 3.20 -22.53 1.84
N ASN A 207 3.24 -22.81 3.16
CA ASN A 207 2.93 -24.13 3.72
C ASN A 207 1.45 -24.26 4.08
N SER A 208 0.85 -23.23 4.67
CA SER A 208 -0.57 -23.22 5.06
C SER A 208 -1.12 -21.80 5.20
N LEU A 209 -2.42 -21.66 4.96
CA LEU A 209 -3.18 -20.43 5.22
C LEU A 209 -4.04 -20.52 6.50
N ASP A 210 -3.86 -21.57 7.31
CA ASP A 210 -4.69 -21.83 8.49
C ASP A 210 -4.67 -20.67 9.50
N SER A 211 -3.55 -19.95 9.64
CA SER A 211 -3.45 -18.79 10.53
C SER A 211 -4.39 -17.66 10.12
N ILE A 212 -4.50 -17.40 8.81
CA ILE A 212 -5.44 -16.42 8.24
C ILE A 212 -6.88 -16.92 8.37
N LYS A 213 -7.16 -18.18 8.00
CA LYS A 213 -8.52 -18.75 8.09
C LYS A 213 -9.05 -18.76 9.52
N THR A 214 -8.21 -19.16 10.46
CA THR A 214 -8.52 -19.14 11.89
C THR A 214 -8.78 -17.72 12.38
N TRP A 215 -7.97 -16.74 11.95
CA TRP A 215 -8.21 -15.34 12.26
C TRP A 215 -9.57 -14.83 11.75
N ILE A 216 -9.91 -15.09 10.48
CA ILE A 216 -11.22 -14.72 9.89
C ILE A 216 -12.36 -15.32 10.72
N GLN A 217 -12.26 -16.60 11.09
CA GLN A 217 -13.29 -17.33 11.82
C GLN A 217 -13.43 -16.86 13.27
N GLU A 218 -12.33 -16.75 14.02
CA GLU A 218 -12.33 -16.33 15.43
C GLU A 218 -12.80 -14.90 15.62
N ARG A 219 -12.49 -14.02 14.66
CA ARG A 219 -12.94 -12.62 14.65
C ARG A 219 -14.30 -12.44 14.01
N ASN A 220 -14.88 -13.49 13.43
CA ASN A 220 -16.15 -13.45 12.71
C ASN A 220 -16.17 -12.34 11.65
N ILE A 221 -15.08 -12.23 10.89
CA ILE A 221 -14.91 -11.21 9.85
C ILE A 221 -15.85 -11.54 8.69
N LYS A 222 -16.82 -10.65 8.46
CA LYS A 222 -17.82 -10.79 7.39
C LYS A 222 -17.47 -10.02 6.12
N HIS A 223 -16.70 -8.96 6.28
CA HIS A 223 -16.25 -8.10 5.18
C HIS A 223 -14.76 -7.87 5.35
N LEU A 224 -14.01 -8.09 4.28
CA LEU A 224 -12.56 -8.00 4.26
C LEU A 224 -12.10 -6.94 3.26
N ALA A 225 -11.18 -6.08 3.70
CA ALA A 225 -10.36 -5.27 2.83
C ALA A 225 -8.98 -5.93 2.69
N VAL A 226 -8.43 -5.90 1.48
CA VAL A 226 -7.12 -6.40 1.13
C VAL A 226 -6.26 -5.22 0.66
N HIS A 227 -5.22 -4.91 1.42
CA HIS A 227 -4.09 -4.13 0.93
C HIS A 227 -3.13 -5.08 0.23
N LEU A 228 -2.66 -4.69 -0.95
CA LEU A 228 -1.61 -5.38 -1.67
C LEU A 228 -0.53 -4.36 -2.07
N ASP A 229 0.52 -4.30 -1.27
CA ASP A 229 1.82 -3.77 -1.71
C ASP A 229 2.44 -4.82 -2.63
N LEU A 230 2.74 -4.44 -3.87
CA LEU A 230 3.37 -5.35 -4.82
C LEU A 230 4.78 -5.75 -4.41
N ASP A 231 5.44 -4.98 -3.55
CA ASP A 231 6.80 -5.23 -3.07
C ASP A 231 6.93 -6.46 -2.17
N VAL A 232 5.80 -7.03 -1.71
CA VAL A 232 5.70 -8.36 -1.11
C VAL A 232 6.22 -9.45 -2.04
N LEU A 233 6.18 -9.20 -3.36
CA LEU A 233 6.64 -10.12 -4.38
C LEU A 233 8.16 -10.13 -4.48
N ASP A 234 8.72 -11.30 -4.78
CA ASP A 234 10.14 -11.45 -5.06
C ASP A 234 10.54 -10.60 -6.30
N PRO A 235 11.53 -9.69 -6.19
CA PRO A 235 12.00 -8.88 -7.32
C PRO A 235 12.63 -9.71 -8.46
N GLN A 236 13.03 -10.96 -8.18
CA GLN A 236 13.43 -11.92 -9.22
C GLN A 236 12.23 -12.54 -9.95
N ALA A 237 11.03 -12.51 -9.39
CA ALA A 237 9.81 -12.99 -10.05
C ALA A 237 9.05 -11.85 -10.74
N PHE A 238 9.02 -10.66 -10.13
CA PHE A 238 8.31 -9.48 -10.63
C PHE A 238 9.19 -8.24 -10.58
N ARG A 239 9.46 -7.65 -11.75
CA ARG A 239 10.53 -6.63 -11.90
C ARG A 239 10.00 -5.20 -11.91
N SER A 240 8.70 -5.02 -11.67
CA SER A 240 8.06 -3.70 -11.62
C SER A 240 7.93 -3.21 -10.17
N LEU A 241 9.03 -3.32 -9.42
CA LEU A 241 9.16 -3.05 -7.98
C LEU A 241 10.34 -2.13 -7.72
N LEU A 242 10.32 -1.37 -6.63
CA LEU A 242 11.43 -0.50 -6.24
C LEU A 242 12.75 -1.28 -6.13
N PHE A 243 12.70 -2.47 -5.55
CA PHE A 243 13.80 -3.43 -5.42
C PHE A 243 14.36 -3.98 -6.73
N ALA A 244 13.66 -3.79 -7.85
CA ALA A 244 14.03 -4.28 -9.17
C ALA A 244 14.49 -3.15 -10.12
N LYS A 245 14.83 -1.96 -9.59
CA LYS A 245 15.31 -0.85 -10.39
C LYS A 245 16.59 -1.22 -11.15
N PRO A 246 16.62 -1.11 -12.50
CA PRO A 246 17.80 -1.43 -13.27
C PRO A 246 19.00 -0.58 -12.88
N TYR A 247 20.17 -1.22 -12.69
CA TYR A 247 21.47 -0.60 -12.41
C TYR A 247 21.61 0.15 -11.08
N GLU A 248 20.56 0.21 -10.27
CA GLU A 248 20.52 0.92 -9.00
C GLU A 248 19.84 0.04 -7.94
N PRO A 249 20.61 -0.82 -7.23
CA PRO A 249 20.03 -1.68 -6.21
C PRO A 249 19.46 -0.84 -5.06
N TYR A 250 18.24 -1.17 -4.63
CA TYR A 250 17.61 -0.58 -3.46
C TYR A 250 17.87 -1.48 -2.24
N LEU A 251 18.48 -0.92 -1.19
CA LEU A 251 19.06 -1.70 -0.09
C LEU A 251 18.78 -1.10 1.29
N VAL A 252 17.77 -0.23 1.42
CA VAL A 252 17.44 0.43 2.70
C VAL A 252 16.31 -0.27 3.46
N SER A 253 15.78 -1.36 2.93
CA SER A 253 14.81 -2.25 3.59
C SER A 253 14.89 -3.65 2.96
N PRO A 254 14.38 -4.71 3.62
CA PRO A 254 14.32 -6.04 3.03
C PRO A 254 13.27 -6.12 1.92
N SER A 255 13.57 -6.85 0.83
CA SER A 255 12.60 -7.08 -0.24
C SER A 255 11.65 -8.23 0.08
N GLY A 256 10.44 -8.19 -0.51
CA GLY A 256 9.54 -9.34 -0.49
C GLY A 256 10.10 -10.59 -1.15
N THR A 257 9.43 -11.71 -0.88
CA THR A 257 9.85 -13.05 -1.32
C THR A 257 8.69 -13.87 -1.91
N MET A 258 7.47 -13.31 -1.88
CA MET A 258 6.27 -14.02 -2.32
C MET A 258 6.27 -14.24 -3.83
N GLN A 259 5.77 -15.39 -4.27
CA GLN A 259 5.67 -15.72 -5.68
C GLN A 259 4.25 -15.49 -6.20
N PHE A 260 4.08 -15.12 -7.47
CA PHE A 260 2.76 -14.89 -8.07
C PHE A 260 1.74 -16.02 -7.88
N PRO A 261 2.08 -17.32 -8.07
CA PRO A 261 1.12 -18.40 -7.84
C PRO A 261 0.65 -18.47 -6.39
N GLN A 262 1.53 -18.17 -5.43
CA GLN A 262 1.21 -18.11 -4.01
C GLN A 262 0.26 -16.95 -3.71
N LEU A 263 0.58 -15.74 -4.20
CA LEU A 263 -0.29 -14.57 -4.05
C LEU A 263 -1.68 -14.81 -4.65
N LEU A 264 -1.75 -15.38 -5.86
CA LEU A 264 -3.03 -15.69 -6.50
C LEU A 264 -3.85 -16.72 -5.71
N HIS A 265 -3.18 -17.74 -5.14
CA HIS A 265 -3.84 -18.71 -4.28
C HIS A 265 -4.40 -18.05 -3.02
N LEU A 266 -3.59 -17.23 -2.33
CA LEU A 266 -4.01 -16.47 -1.16
C LEU A 266 -5.25 -15.60 -1.45
N LEU A 267 -5.22 -14.78 -2.51
CA LEU A 267 -6.35 -13.91 -2.86
C LEU A 267 -7.64 -14.67 -3.17
N LYS A 268 -7.54 -15.85 -3.79
CA LYS A 268 -8.69 -16.72 -4.04
C LYS A 268 -9.26 -17.29 -2.75
N GLU A 269 -8.40 -17.80 -1.87
CA GLU A 269 -8.81 -18.37 -0.59
C GLU A 269 -9.48 -17.33 0.30
N LEU A 270 -8.94 -16.11 0.37
CA LEU A 270 -9.60 -15.00 1.09
C LEU A 270 -11.02 -14.73 0.59
N SER A 271 -11.21 -14.79 -0.74
CA SER A 271 -12.51 -14.58 -1.37
C SER A 271 -13.48 -15.76 -1.18
N GLU A 272 -12.99 -16.94 -0.82
CA GLU A 272 -13.79 -18.11 -0.48
C GLU A 272 -14.21 -18.09 1.01
N GLU A 273 -13.36 -17.59 1.90
CA GLU A 273 -13.61 -17.55 3.36
C GLU A 273 -14.56 -16.42 3.77
N THR A 274 -14.50 -15.25 3.12
CA THR A 274 -15.33 -14.10 3.48
C THR A 274 -15.54 -13.12 2.32
N GLU A 275 -16.45 -12.16 2.47
CA GLU A 275 -16.75 -11.19 1.41
C GLU A 275 -15.65 -10.14 1.30
N VAL A 276 -14.88 -10.15 0.22
CA VAL A 276 -13.92 -9.07 -0.08
C VAL A 276 -14.67 -7.84 -0.60
N VAL A 277 -14.58 -6.75 0.15
CA VAL A 277 -15.24 -5.47 -0.12
C VAL A 277 -14.26 -4.35 -0.47
N GLY A 278 -12.99 -4.51 -0.09
CA GLY A 278 -11.90 -3.61 -0.46
C GLY A 278 -10.76 -4.39 -1.09
N LEU A 279 -10.22 -3.88 -2.20
CA LEU A 279 -8.94 -4.32 -2.73
C LEU A 279 -8.20 -3.07 -3.17
N GLY A 280 -7.00 -2.86 -2.69
CA GLY A 280 -6.10 -1.92 -3.31
C GLY A 280 -4.78 -2.58 -3.70
N ILE A 281 -4.16 -2.02 -4.73
CA ILE A 281 -2.94 -2.51 -5.35
C ILE A 281 -2.01 -1.29 -5.49
N THR A 282 -0.85 -1.36 -4.86
CA THR A 282 0.04 -0.21 -4.66
C THR A 282 1.48 -0.54 -5.07
N GLU A 283 2.33 0.49 -5.04
CA GLU A 283 3.79 0.41 -5.16
C GLU A 283 4.30 -0.19 -6.49
N HIS A 284 3.47 -0.12 -7.54
CA HIS A 284 3.85 -0.54 -8.89
C HIS A 284 4.87 0.43 -9.50
N THR A 285 6.07 -0.04 -9.82
CA THR A 285 7.11 0.75 -10.50
C THR A 285 7.61 0.03 -11.77
N PRO A 286 6.88 0.13 -12.90
CA PRO A 286 7.17 -0.63 -14.12
C PRO A 286 8.35 -0.04 -14.91
N TRP A 287 9.57 -0.29 -14.44
CA TRP A 287 10.81 0.32 -14.96
C TRP A 287 10.99 0.19 -16.47
N ASP A 288 10.69 -0.97 -17.05
CA ASP A 288 10.78 -1.17 -18.50
C ASP A 288 9.82 -0.27 -19.27
N ALA A 289 8.58 -0.16 -18.80
CA ALA A 289 7.57 0.68 -19.43
C ALA A 289 7.87 2.18 -19.24
N ILE A 290 8.41 2.57 -18.07
CA ILE A 290 8.88 3.93 -17.80
C ILE A 290 10.02 4.31 -18.75
N ASN A 291 11.03 3.45 -18.85
CA ASN A 291 12.18 3.67 -19.72
C ASN A 291 11.76 3.74 -21.20
N LEU A 292 10.84 2.86 -21.62
CA LEU A 292 10.29 2.90 -22.97
C LEU A 292 9.49 4.17 -23.23
N LYS A 293 8.62 4.60 -22.29
CA LYS A 293 7.86 5.86 -22.38
C LYS A 293 8.80 7.05 -22.57
N ASN A 294 9.86 7.13 -21.77
CA ASN A 294 10.86 8.19 -21.86
C ASN A 294 11.61 8.17 -23.20
N LEU A 295 12.02 6.99 -23.67
CA LEU A 295 12.64 6.84 -24.99
C LEU A 295 11.71 7.34 -26.11
N LEU A 296 10.45 6.91 -26.11
CA LEU A 296 9.48 7.27 -27.15
C LEU A 296 9.22 8.79 -27.18
N ALA A 297 9.20 9.44 -26.01
CA ALA A 297 9.02 10.90 -25.90
C ALA A 297 10.16 11.70 -26.57
N GLU A 298 11.35 11.11 -26.73
CA GLU A 298 12.50 11.75 -27.38
C GLU A 298 12.59 11.46 -28.89
N ILE A 299 11.76 10.56 -29.44
CA ILE A 299 11.81 10.20 -30.87
C ILE A 299 11.09 11.28 -31.70
N PRO A 300 11.77 12.00 -32.61
CA PRO A 300 11.18 13.17 -33.28
C PRO A 300 9.89 12.90 -34.05
N ILE A 301 9.79 11.78 -34.78
CA ILE A 301 8.60 11.47 -35.61
C ILE A 301 7.33 11.20 -34.79
N LEU A 302 7.47 10.92 -33.48
CA LEU A 302 6.32 10.70 -32.59
C LEU A 302 5.79 12.02 -31.99
N ASN A 303 6.51 13.13 -32.17
CA ASN A 303 6.22 14.42 -31.52
C ASN A 303 5.98 15.58 -32.51
N THR A 304 5.79 15.27 -33.79
CA THR A 304 5.46 16.26 -34.86
C THR A 304 3.97 16.49 -34.99
#